data_AF-A0A1S3ZVF7-F1
#
_entry.id   AF-A0A1S3ZVF7-F1
#
_cell.length_a   1.000
_cell.length_b   1.000
_cell.length_c   1.000
_cell.angle_alpha   90.00
_cell.angle_beta   90.00
_cell.angle_gamma   90.00
#
_symmetry.space_group_name_H-M   'P 1'
#
loop_
_entity.id
_entity.type
_entity.pdbx_description
1 polymer ?
#
loop_
_entity_poly.entity_id
_entity_poly.type
_entity_poly.pdbx_seq_one_letter_code
_entity_poly.pdbx_strand_id
1 'polypeptide(L)'
;MITKFFKAIPAPQSSGSGSSPPTPSSSPCPIIHDNINPSAVSNKEKMLNLNLEPDPAERKQISEYPPNVRDRVRRYYIQQGPCQPRNCSFPKRDFGGFMRQFNLEWFNTSYSGWLEYSIKVDAAFCLCCYLFKNEHGGHGKVRDSFTKSGFRAWNKAT
;
A
#
# COMPACT_ATOMS: atom_id res chain seq x y z
N MET A 1 -4.95 -13.31 26.52
CA MET A 1 -3.74 -12.47 26.30
C MET A 1 -2.75 -13.28 25.49
N ILE A 2 -2.76 -13.13 24.17
CA ILE A 2 -1.85 -13.88 23.28
C ILE A 2 -0.71 -12.95 22.91
N THR A 3 0.40 -13.13 23.62
CA THR A 3 1.68 -12.50 23.35
C THR A 3 2.44 -13.31 22.31
N LYS A 4 3.15 -12.61 21.41
CA LYS A 4 4.30 -13.06 20.59
C LYS A 4 3.96 -13.79 19.29
N PHE A 5 3.97 -13.04 18.20
CA PHE A 5 4.41 -13.55 16.89
C PHE A 5 5.65 -12.77 16.48
N PHE A 6 6.62 -13.50 15.93
CA PHE A 6 7.94 -13.10 15.44
C PHE A 6 9.10 -13.24 16.44
N LYS A 7 9.76 -14.40 16.29
CA LYS A 7 11.09 -14.75 16.79
C LYS A 7 12.13 -14.13 15.85
N ALA A 8 13.14 -13.47 16.43
CA ALA A 8 14.25 -12.85 15.72
C ALA A 8 15.17 -13.90 15.05
N ILE A 9 15.70 -13.58 13.88
CA ILE A 9 16.80 -14.31 13.23
C ILE A 9 18.09 -13.53 13.52
N PRO A 10 19.16 -14.15 14.05
CA PRO A 10 20.43 -13.47 14.31
C PRO A 10 21.19 -13.12 13.02
N ALA A 11 21.89 -11.99 13.05
CA ALA A 11 22.81 -11.54 12.00
C ALA A 11 24.02 -12.49 11.85
N PRO A 12 24.56 -12.68 10.62
CA PRO A 12 25.80 -13.43 10.44
C PRO A 12 27.00 -12.58 10.89
N GLN A 13 27.85 -13.18 11.73
CA GLN A 13 29.12 -12.60 12.14
C GLN A 13 30.23 -12.82 11.10
N SER A 14 31.11 -11.84 11.03
CA SER A 14 32.33 -11.76 10.22
C SER A 14 33.51 -12.40 10.96
N SER A 15 34.35 -13.16 10.24
CA SER A 15 35.78 -13.32 10.56
C SER A 15 36.60 -13.99 9.43
N GLY A 16 37.63 -13.27 8.94
CA GLY A 16 38.87 -13.75 8.27
C GLY A 16 38.81 -14.06 6.76
N SER A 17 39.82 -13.86 5.90
CA SER A 17 41.15 -13.22 5.93
C SER A 17 41.81 -13.42 4.55
N GLY A 18 42.45 -12.40 3.94
CA GLY A 18 43.33 -12.47 2.72
C GLY A 18 42.61 -12.84 1.41
N SER A 19 42.93 -12.39 0.18
CA SER A 19 44.11 -11.78 -0.45
C SER A 19 43.66 -11.17 -1.82
N SER A 20 44.51 -10.33 -2.41
CA SER A 20 44.35 -9.46 -3.60
C SER A 20 43.76 -10.08 -4.90
N PRO A 21 43.30 -9.25 -5.87
CA PRO A 21 42.38 -9.67 -6.93
C PRO A 21 43.08 -10.14 -8.23
N PRO A 22 42.47 -11.06 -9.00
CA PRO A 22 42.81 -11.25 -10.41
C PRO A 22 41.86 -10.47 -11.35
N THR A 23 42.42 -10.10 -12.50
CA THR A 23 41.88 -9.30 -13.60
C THR A 23 40.62 -9.87 -14.29
N PRO A 24 39.83 -9.02 -14.98
CA PRO A 24 38.57 -9.43 -15.59
C PRO A 24 38.79 -10.21 -16.88
N SER A 25 38.32 -11.46 -16.90
CA SER A 25 38.17 -12.26 -18.11
C SER A 25 36.82 -11.95 -18.77
N SER A 26 36.87 -11.49 -20.02
CA SER A 26 35.71 -11.17 -20.85
C SER A 26 34.91 -12.44 -21.17
N SER A 27 33.75 -12.59 -20.56
CA SER A 27 32.70 -13.52 -21.00
C SER A 27 31.41 -12.74 -21.27
N PRO A 28 30.76 -12.90 -22.44
CA PRO A 28 29.53 -12.18 -22.74
C PRO A 28 28.41 -12.57 -21.77
N CYS A 29 27.70 -11.58 -21.24
CA CYS A 29 26.50 -11.82 -20.43
C CYS A 29 25.45 -12.59 -21.27
N PRO A 30 24.75 -13.58 -20.70
CA PRO A 30 23.65 -14.22 -21.39
C PRO A 30 22.55 -13.19 -21.66
N ILE A 31 22.13 -13.10 -22.93
CA ILE A 31 20.99 -12.32 -23.38
C ILE A 31 19.77 -12.77 -22.57
N ILE A 32 19.28 -11.91 -21.68
CA ILE A 32 17.99 -12.09 -21.01
C ILE A 32 16.94 -11.94 -22.12
N HIS A 33 16.49 -13.06 -22.68
CA HIS A 33 15.26 -13.07 -23.42
C HIS A 33 14.15 -12.74 -22.42
N ASP A 34 13.50 -11.58 -22.59
CA ASP A 34 12.29 -11.19 -21.89
C ASP A 34 11.20 -12.22 -22.16
N ASN A 35 11.18 -13.32 -21.41
CA ASN A 35 10.07 -14.25 -21.41
C ASN A 35 8.96 -13.66 -20.56
N ILE A 36 8.27 -12.65 -21.11
CA ILE A 36 7.09 -12.08 -20.50
C ILE A 36 6.03 -13.17 -20.47
N ASN A 37 5.78 -13.71 -19.27
CA ASN A 37 4.75 -14.72 -19.03
C ASN A 37 3.39 -14.22 -19.59
N PRO A 38 2.79 -14.90 -20.59
CA PRO A 38 1.53 -14.49 -21.22
C PRO A 38 0.37 -14.33 -20.23
N SER A 39 0.41 -15.05 -19.10
CA SER A 39 -0.60 -14.94 -18.05
C SER A 39 -0.55 -13.60 -17.30
N ALA A 40 0.62 -12.97 -17.16
CA ALA A 40 0.74 -11.66 -16.51
C ALA A 40 0.18 -10.54 -17.39
N VAL A 41 0.35 -10.65 -18.71
CA VAL A 41 -0.16 -9.69 -19.70
C VAL A 41 -1.68 -9.78 -19.79
N SER A 42 -2.23 -10.99 -19.94
CA SER A 42 -3.68 -11.22 -19.99
C SER A 42 -4.38 -10.77 -18.70
N ASN A 43 -3.74 -10.97 -17.53
CA ASN A 43 -4.28 -10.50 -16.25
C ASN A 43 -4.24 -8.97 -16.13
N LYS A 44 -3.18 -8.30 -16.61
CA LYS A 44 -3.10 -6.83 -16.62
C LYS A 44 -4.15 -6.20 -17.54
N GLU A 45 -4.33 -6.72 -18.75
CA GLU A 45 -5.33 -6.22 -19.71
C GLU A 45 -6.76 -6.38 -19.17
N LYS A 46 -7.08 -7.54 -18.60
CA LYS A 46 -8.41 -7.80 -18.02
C LYS A 46 -8.71 -6.90 -16.80
N MET A 47 -7.67 -6.39 -16.15
CA MET A 47 -7.74 -5.54 -14.97
C MET A 47 -7.79 -4.05 -15.34
N LEU A 48 -7.10 -3.65 -16.41
CA LEU A 48 -7.30 -2.37 -17.09
C LEU A 48 -8.75 -2.24 -17.57
N ASN A 49 -9.34 -3.33 -18.07
CA ASN A 49 -10.76 -3.37 -18.47
C ASN A 49 -11.74 -3.17 -17.30
N LEU A 50 -11.32 -3.37 -16.05
CA LEU A 50 -12.14 -3.10 -14.86
C LEU A 50 -12.10 -1.64 -14.41
N ASN A 51 -11.30 -0.77 -15.05
CA ASN A 51 -11.11 0.64 -14.70
C ASN A 51 -10.84 0.83 -13.20
N LEU A 52 -9.82 0.13 -12.67
CA LEU A 52 -9.49 0.18 -11.25
C LEU A 52 -8.80 1.49 -10.88
N GLU A 53 -9.47 2.31 -10.07
CA GLU A 53 -9.00 3.63 -9.68
C GLU A 53 -7.87 3.53 -8.63
N PRO A 54 -6.72 4.20 -8.83
CA PRO A 54 -5.66 4.26 -7.84
C PRO A 54 -5.99 5.14 -6.63
N ASP A 55 -6.74 6.23 -6.80
CA ASP A 55 -7.07 7.15 -5.71
C ASP A 55 -8.06 6.48 -4.72
N PRO A 56 -7.72 6.37 -3.43
CA PRO A 56 -8.55 5.66 -2.47
C PRO A 56 -9.94 6.28 -2.27
N ALA A 57 -10.12 7.57 -2.54
CA ALA A 57 -11.41 8.24 -2.40
C ALA A 57 -12.38 7.93 -3.56
N GLU A 58 -11.87 7.41 -4.67
CA GLU A 58 -12.65 7.14 -5.89
C GLU A 58 -12.82 5.64 -6.18
N ARG A 59 -12.24 4.78 -5.34
CA ARG A 59 -12.41 3.32 -5.45
C ARG A 59 -13.85 2.92 -5.12
N LYS A 60 -14.42 2.05 -5.97
CA LYS A 60 -15.65 1.31 -5.64
C LYS A 60 -15.37 0.37 -4.47
N GLN A 61 -16.34 0.14 -3.59
CA GLN A 61 -16.17 -0.84 -2.53
C GLN A 61 -15.97 -2.24 -3.10
N ILE A 62 -15.18 -3.08 -2.44
CA ILE A 62 -14.92 -4.45 -2.90
C ILE A 62 -16.23 -5.24 -3.11
N SER A 63 -17.26 -4.98 -2.30
CA SER A 63 -18.59 -5.60 -2.42
C SER A 63 -19.37 -5.20 -3.68
N GLU A 64 -19.06 -4.05 -4.29
CA GLU A 64 -19.73 -3.57 -5.51
C GLU A 64 -19.26 -4.31 -6.76
N TYR A 65 -18.10 -4.98 -6.70
CA TYR A 65 -17.62 -5.83 -7.79
C TYR A 65 -18.33 -7.19 -7.79
N PRO A 66 -18.51 -7.83 -8.96
CA PRO A 66 -19.03 -9.20 -9.04
C PRO A 66 -18.21 -10.19 -8.18
N PRO A 67 -18.84 -11.11 -7.43
CA PRO A 67 -18.13 -11.98 -6.48
C PRO A 67 -16.92 -12.73 -7.07
N ASN A 68 -17.02 -13.19 -8.32
CA ASN A 68 -15.98 -13.92 -9.04
C ASN A 68 -14.73 -13.08 -9.39
N VAL A 69 -14.78 -11.75 -9.29
CA VAL A 69 -13.65 -10.86 -9.58
C VAL A 69 -13.08 -10.15 -8.34
N ARG A 70 -13.76 -10.18 -7.19
CA ARG A 70 -13.33 -9.47 -5.97
C ARG A 70 -11.91 -9.83 -5.53
N ASP A 71 -11.55 -11.11 -5.56
CA ASP A 71 -10.20 -11.56 -5.17
C ASP A 71 -9.12 -11.16 -6.17
N ARG A 72 -9.49 -10.93 -7.44
CA ARG A 72 -8.56 -10.35 -8.42
C ARG A 72 -8.33 -8.87 -8.13
N VAL A 73 -9.39 -8.13 -7.83
CA VAL A 73 -9.33 -6.71 -7.42
C VAL A 73 -8.51 -6.55 -6.14
N ARG A 74 -8.71 -7.43 -5.14
CA ARG A 74 -7.88 -7.40 -3.91
C ARG A 74 -6.40 -7.61 -4.21
N ARG A 75 -6.07 -8.63 -5.01
CA ARG A 75 -4.68 -8.92 -5.40
C ARG A 75 -4.04 -7.77 -6.17
N TYR A 76 -4.80 -7.07 -7.01
CA TYR A 76 -4.33 -5.89 -7.70
C TYR A 76 -3.84 -4.81 -6.73
N TYR A 77 -4.72 -4.39 -5.81
CA TYR A 77 -4.40 -3.31 -4.87
C TYR A 77 -3.31 -3.72 -3.86
N ILE A 78 -3.21 -5.01 -3.50
CA ILE A 78 -2.07 -5.53 -2.73
C ILE A 78 -0.76 -5.39 -3.52
N GLN A 79 -0.78 -5.69 -4.82
CA GLN A 79 0.41 -5.59 -5.67
C GLN A 79 0.82 -4.14 -5.95
N GLN A 80 -0.15 -3.22 -6.08
CA GLN A 80 0.13 -1.79 -6.22
C GLN A 80 0.63 -1.16 -4.93
N GLY A 81 0.16 -1.65 -3.77
CA GLY A 81 0.45 -1.06 -2.48
C GLY A 81 -0.42 0.18 -2.19
N PRO A 82 -0.19 0.83 -1.04
CA PRO A 82 -0.98 1.98 -0.61
C PRO A 82 -0.72 3.22 -1.48
N CYS A 83 -1.77 4.00 -1.76
CA CYS A 83 -1.66 5.28 -2.44
C CYS A 83 -0.99 6.33 -1.54
N GLN A 84 0.29 6.62 -1.78
CA GLN A 84 1.12 7.51 -0.95
C GLN A 84 1.78 8.63 -1.78
N PRO A 85 1.03 9.69 -2.13
CA PRO A 85 1.59 10.81 -2.87
C PRO A 85 2.60 11.58 -2.01
N ARG A 86 3.87 11.62 -2.44
CA ARG A 86 4.96 12.30 -1.70
C ARG A 86 5.29 13.70 -2.20
N ASN A 87 5.12 13.95 -3.48
CA ASN A 87 5.52 15.21 -4.13
C ASN A 87 4.32 16.15 -4.30
N CYS A 88 3.54 16.35 -3.24
CA CYS A 88 2.29 17.12 -3.29
C CYS A 88 2.17 18.07 -2.09
N SER A 89 1.49 19.19 -2.29
CA SER A 89 1.14 20.10 -1.20
C SER A 89 -0.08 19.57 -0.44
N PHE A 90 0.03 19.48 0.88
CA PHE A 90 -1.06 19.05 1.75
C PHE A 90 -1.84 20.27 2.25
N PRO A 91 -3.16 20.37 2.00
CA PRO A 91 -3.94 21.50 2.47
C PRO A 91 -3.92 21.59 4.00
N LYS A 92 -3.80 22.82 4.51
CA LYS A 92 -3.91 23.11 5.94
C LYS A 92 -5.34 23.49 6.28
N ARG A 93 -5.82 23.07 7.44
CA ARG A 93 -7.12 23.44 7.98
C ARG A 93 -7.00 23.88 9.43
N ASP A 94 -7.88 24.79 9.83
CA ASP A 94 -7.95 25.22 11.22
C ASP A 94 -8.64 24.16 12.07
N PHE A 95 -8.01 23.83 13.20
CA PHE A 95 -8.58 22.99 14.25
C PHE A 95 -8.44 23.72 15.59
N GLY A 96 -9.36 24.65 15.85
CA GLY A 96 -9.41 25.38 17.11
C GLY A 96 -8.25 26.35 17.26
N GLY A 97 -7.95 27.10 16.19
CA GLY A 97 -6.86 28.08 16.16
C GLY A 97 -5.49 27.50 15.79
N PHE A 98 -5.41 26.19 15.55
CA PHE A 98 -4.18 25.53 15.11
C PHE A 98 -4.34 25.02 13.68
N MET A 99 -3.52 25.56 12.77
CA MET A 99 -3.45 25.07 11.40
C MET A 99 -2.76 23.70 11.36
N ARG A 100 -3.50 22.68 10.94
CA ARG A 100 -3.00 21.30 10.82
C ARG A 100 -3.21 20.77 9.42
N GLN A 101 -2.37 19.84 9.01
CA GLN A 101 -2.41 19.18 7.71
C GLN A 101 -2.05 17.71 7.90
N PHE A 102 -2.22 16.92 6.85
CA PHE A 102 -1.63 15.59 6.78
C PHE A 102 -0.11 15.66 6.99
N ASN A 103 0.42 14.76 7.81
CA ASN A 103 1.86 14.67 8.05
C ASN A 103 2.47 13.61 7.13
N LEU A 104 3.33 14.05 6.21
CA LEU A 104 4.01 13.17 5.26
C LEU A 104 4.87 12.09 5.95
N GLU A 105 5.40 12.39 7.15
CA GLU A 105 6.20 11.41 7.90
C GLU A 105 5.41 10.17 8.29
N TRP A 106 4.07 10.23 8.36
CA TRP A 106 3.29 9.03 8.63
C TRP A 106 3.52 7.92 7.58
N PHE A 107 3.89 8.25 6.34
CA PHE A 107 4.28 7.27 5.33
C PHE A 107 5.63 6.58 5.60
N ASN A 108 6.45 7.09 6.51
CA ASN A 108 7.75 6.51 6.86
C ASN A 108 7.72 5.78 8.22
N THR A 109 6.55 5.71 8.87
CA THR A 109 6.37 5.05 10.17
C THR A 109 5.87 3.60 10.03
N SER A 110 5.39 3.01 11.13
CA SER A 110 4.67 1.73 11.14
C SER A 110 3.38 1.73 10.29
N TYR A 111 2.90 2.90 9.86
CA TYR A 111 1.72 3.04 9.02
C TYR A 111 2.00 2.92 7.52
N SER A 112 3.28 2.90 7.12
CA SER A 112 3.74 2.87 5.73
C SER A 112 3.13 1.75 4.87
N GLY A 113 2.82 0.59 5.46
CA GLY A 113 2.26 -0.55 4.73
C GLY A 113 0.78 -0.45 4.39
N TRP A 114 0.02 0.49 4.98
CA TRP A 114 -1.44 0.52 4.85
C TRP A 114 -2.05 1.92 4.78
N LEU A 115 -1.36 2.97 5.23
CA LEU A 115 -1.86 4.33 5.21
C LEU A 115 -1.87 4.86 3.79
N GLU A 116 -3.03 5.31 3.35
CA GLU A 116 -3.24 5.95 2.06
C GLU A 116 -3.71 7.39 2.25
N TYR A 117 -3.48 8.23 1.24
CA TYR A 117 -3.98 9.62 1.24
C TYR A 117 -4.51 9.99 -0.13
N SER A 118 -5.70 10.60 -0.15
CA SER A 118 -6.25 11.25 -1.34
C SER A 118 -6.07 12.76 -1.23
N ILE A 119 -5.36 13.33 -2.20
CA ILE A 119 -5.21 14.79 -2.34
C ILE A 119 -6.56 15.41 -2.68
N LYS A 120 -7.37 14.74 -3.52
CA LYS A 120 -8.63 15.25 -4.05
C LYS A 120 -9.61 15.64 -2.95
N VAL A 121 -9.68 14.84 -1.88
CA VAL A 121 -10.58 15.07 -0.74
C VAL A 121 -9.85 15.53 0.54
N ASP A 122 -8.51 15.62 0.48
CA ASP A 122 -7.61 15.89 1.61
C ASP A 122 -8.02 15.05 2.83
N ALA A 123 -7.86 13.73 2.67
CA ALA A 123 -8.25 12.74 3.66
C ALA A 123 -7.37 11.47 3.59
N ALA A 124 -7.15 10.87 4.75
CA ALA A 124 -6.40 9.62 4.90
C ALA A 124 -7.32 8.39 4.88
N PHE A 125 -6.86 7.32 4.27
CA PHE A 125 -7.58 6.05 4.13
C PHE A 125 -6.70 4.88 4.60
N CYS A 126 -7.29 3.70 4.68
CA CYS A 126 -6.61 2.48 5.12
C CYS A 126 -6.79 1.38 4.07
N LEU A 127 -5.70 0.98 3.41
CA LEU A 127 -5.71 -0.03 2.36
C LEU A 127 -6.25 -1.37 2.88
N CYS A 128 -5.70 -1.88 3.99
CA CYS A 128 -6.16 -3.15 4.56
C CYS A 128 -7.64 -3.11 4.95
N CYS A 129 -8.10 -1.98 5.47
CA CYS A 129 -9.49 -1.78 5.85
C CYS A 129 -10.41 -1.79 4.62
N TYR A 130 -9.97 -1.19 3.51
CA TYR A 130 -10.70 -1.22 2.23
C TYR A 130 -10.79 -2.65 1.67
N LEU A 131 -9.68 -3.39 1.68
CA LEU A 131 -9.59 -4.74 1.11
C LEU A 131 -10.44 -5.78 1.84
N PHE A 132 -10.49 -5.70 3.16
CA PHE A 132 -11.06 -6.73 4.04
C PHE A 132 -12.25 -6.23 4.85
N LYS A 133 -12.90 -5.13 4.42
CA LYS A 133 -14.14 -4.68 5.07
C LYS A 133 -15.17 -5.81 5.04
N ASN A 134 -15.65 -6.21 6.22
CA ASN A 134 -16.63 -7.28 6.35
C ASN A 134 -17.93 -6.89 5.64
N GLU A 135 -18.33 -7.71 4.67
CA GLU A 135 -19.62 -7.57 3.96
C GLU A 135 -20.80 -8.07 4.82
N HIS A 136 -20.51 -8.99 5.74
CA HIS A 136 -21.49 -9.65 6.60
C HIS A 136 -21.44 -8.99 7.98
N GLY A 137 -22.41 -8.09 8.21
CA GLY A 137 -22.51 -7.26 9.40
C GLY A 137 -22.42 -8.07 10.69
N GLY A 138 -21.39 -7.77 11.48
CA GLY A 138 -21.17 -8.49 12.72
C GLY A 138 -20.04 -7.93 13.55
N HIS A 139 -19.87 -6.60 13.59
CA HIS A 139 -19.25 -5.88 14.71
C HIS A 139 -19.57 -4.39 14.51
N GLY A 140 -20.21 -3.79 15.51
CA GLY A 140 -20.91 -2.51 15.41
C GLY A 140 -20.09 -1.36 14.82
N LYS A 141 -20.75 -0.55 13.98
CA LYS A 141 -20.28 0.74 13.45
C LYS A 141 -18.75 0.86 13.34
N VAL A 142 -18.08 -0.06 12.63
CA VAL A 142 -16.71 0.21 12.18
C VAL A 142 -16.83 1.41 11.27
N ARG A 143 -16.42 2.57 11.79
CA ARG A 143 -16.63 3.88 11.21
C ARG A 143 -16.07 3.85 9.78
N ASP A 144 -16.92 4.13 8.80
CA ASP A 144 -16.57 4.28 7.38
C ASP A 144 -15.53 5.38 7.11
N SER A 145 -14.99 5.99 8.17
CA SER A 145 -13.97 7.02 8.16
C SER A 145 -12.74 6.63 7.38
N PHE A 146 -12.22 5.40 7.45
CA PHE A 146 -11.00 5.06 6.72
C PHE A 146 -11.22 4.34 5.38
N THR A 147 -12.48 4.10 4.99
CA THR A 147 -12.81 3.33 3.78
C THR A 147 -13.75 4.04 2.81
N LYS A 148 -14.56 5.01 3.27
CA LYS A 148 -15.50 5.75 2.41
C LYS A 148 -15.29 7.25 2.46
N SER A 149 -15.31 7.84 3.65
CA SER A 149 -15.23 9.31 3.79
C SER A 149 -13.81 9.85 3.91
N GLY A 150 -12.85 8.99 4.24
CA GLY A 150 -11.52 9.40 4.65
C GLY A 150 -11.49 10.04 6.05
N PHE A 151 -10.35 9.91 6.73
CA PHE A 151 -10.05 10.56 7.99
C PHE A 151 -9.42 11.91 7.72
N ARG A 152 -9.97 12.95 8.35
CA ARG A 152 -9.56 14.35 8.13
C ARG A 152 -9.25 15.09 9.42
N ALA A 153 -9.42 14.45 10.59
CA ALA A 153 -9.29 15.08 11.89
C ALA A 153 -7.83 15.09 12.34
N TRP A 154 -7.00 15.90 11.69
CA TRP A 154 -5.54 15.95 11.91
C TRP A 154 -5.16 16.25 13.37
N ASN A 155 -6.01 16.94 14.12
CA ASN A 155 -5.86 17.18 15.56
C ASN A 155 -6.04 15.93 16.44
N LYS A 156 -6.48 14.81 15.88
CA LYS A 156 -6.68 13.52 16.57
C LYS A 156 -5.69 12.45 16.12
N ALA A 157 -4.75 12.80 15.24
CA ALA A 157 -3.68 11.93 14.81
C ALA A 157 -2.42 12.29 15.62
N THR A 158 -2.27 11.62 16.76
CA THR A 158 -1.14 11.75 17.71
C THR A 158 -0.19 10.59 17.56
#